data_AF-A0A662S826-F1
#
_entry.id   AF-A0A662S826-F1
#
_cell.length_a   1.000
_cell.length_b   1.000
_cell.length_c   1.000
_cell.angle_alpha   90.00
_cell.angle_beta   90.00
_cell.angle_gamma   90.00
#
_symmetry.space_group_name_H-M   'P 1'
#
loop_
_entity.id
_entity.type
_entity.pdbx_description
1 polymer ?
#
loop_
_entity_poly.entity_id
_entity_poly.type
_entity_poly.pdbx_seq_one_letter_code
_entity_poly.pdbx_strand_id
1 'polypeptide(L)'
;MIGLGIAIVVTAIIWIMTFLLHELCHILEAMRQGASEGVIRVWKFGPIPSFVAEPGEIKNKFMFGLSGGLYSGITVGILAVIANMFHYTPFDYAFTALSATNIIYSFFEARYLFRMERSKYMIIHYLIYIAVMAIVTAFYWRRLAGWL
;
A
#
# COMPACT_ATOMS: atom_id res chain seq x y z
N MET A 1 25.46 0.21 -8.13
CA MET A 1 24.56 1.30 -8.60
C MET A 1 23.42 0.82 -9.51
N ILE A 2 23.64 -0.13 -10.43
CA ILE A 2 22.57 -0.68 -11.30
C ILE A 2 21.38 -1.24 -10.48
N GLY A 3 21.66 -1.91 -9.35
CA GLY A 3 20.61 -2.44 -8.46
C GLY A 3 19.68 -1.40 -7.85
N LEU A 4 20.18 -0.20 -7.51
CA LEU A 4 19.36 0.88 -6.96
C LEU A 4 18.42 1.49 -8.01
N GLY A 5 18.92 1.73 -9.23
CA GLY A 5 18.09 2.24 -10.33
C GLY A 5 16.95 1.28 -10.68
N ILE A 6 17.24 -0.02 -10.76
CA ILE A 6 16.22 -1.05 -10.98
C ILE A 6 15.22 -1.09 -9.82
N ALA A 7 15.70 -1.04 -8.57
CA ALA A 7 14.83 -1.04 -7.39
C ALA A 7 13.86 0.14 -7.38
N ILE A 8 14.28 1.34 -7.79
CA ILE A 8 13.39 2.51 -7.90
C ILE A 8 12.28 2.24 -8.92
N VAL A 9 12.63 1.77 -10.13
CA VAL A 9 11.64 1.49 -11.19
C VAL A 9 10.67 0.37 -10.77
N VAL A 10 11.21 -0.73 -10.25
CA VAL A 10 10.41 -1.87 -9.75
C VAL A 10 9.48 -1.42 -8.63
N THR A 11 9.97 -0.62 -7.68
CA THR A 11 9.15 -0.09 -6.58
C THR A 11 8.03 0.81 -7.11
N ALA A 12 8.30 1.69 -8.08
CA ALA A 12 7.27 2.56 -8.65
C ALA A 12 6.14 1.76 -9.32
N ILE A 13 6.48 0.71 -10.08
CA ILE A 13 5.50 -0.17 -10.74
C ILE A 13 4.69 -0.94 -9.70
N ILE A 14 5.36 -1.59 -8.75
CA ILE A 14 4.69 -2.39 -7.72
C ILE A 14 3.86 -1.50 -6.79
N TRP A 15 4.28 -0.26 -6.54
CA TRP A 15 3.51 0.72 -5.76
C TRP A 15 2.15 0.99 -6.40
N ILE A 16 2.10 1.23 -7.72
CA ILE A 16 0.83 1.41 -8.46
C ILE A 16 -0.03 0.15 -8.36
N MET A 17 0.55 -1.03 -8.60
CA MET A 17 -0.19 -2.30 -8.53
C MET A 17 -0.74 -2.56 -7.12
N THR A 18 0.04 -2.24 -6.09
CA THR A 18 -0.33 -2.43 -4.69
C THR A 18 -1.41 -1.45 -4.27
N PHE A 19 -1.39 -0.21 -4.76
CA PHE A 19 -2.47 0.76 -4.55
C PHE A 19 -3.78 0.30 -5.20
N LEU A 20 -3.72 -0.22 -6.43
CA LEU A 20 -4.90 -0.79 -7.08
C LEU A 20 -5.45 -1.99 -6.32
N LEU A 21 -4.56 -2.86 -5.82
CA LEU A 21 -4.95 -3.98 -4.97
C LEU A 21 -5.57 -3.51 -3.66
N HIS A 22 -5.03 -2.46 -3.03
CA HIS A 22 -5.57 -1.85 -1.81
C HIS A 22 -7.00 -1.38 -2.01
N GLU A 23 -7.26 -0.59 -3.05
CA GLU A 23 -8.62 -0.12 -3.35
C GLU A 23 -9.54 -1.28 -3.77
N LEU A 24 -9.03 -2.30 -4.47
CA LEU A 24 -9.80 -3.50 -4.77
C LEU A 24 -10.20 -4.24 -3.48
N CYS A 25 -9.32 -4.36 -2.50
CA CYS A 25 -9.62 -4.98 -1.21
C CYS A 25 -10.74 -4.25 -0.46
N HIS A 26 -10.77 -2.90 -0.50
CA HIS A 26 -11.87 -2.10 0.02
C HIS A 26 -13.20 -2.46 -0.65
N ILE A 27 -13.23 -2.54 -1.98
CA ILE A 27 -14.44 -2.91 -2.74
C ILE A 27 -14.89 -4.33 -2.40
N LEU A 28 -13.97 -5.31 -2.36
CA LEU A 28 -14.29 -6.69 -2.01
C LEU A 28 -14.87 -6.80 -0.59
N GLU A 29 -14.33 -6.04 0.37
CA GLU A 29 -14.87 -5.99 1.73
C GLU A 29 -16.26 -5.34 1.77
N ALA A 30 -16.50 -4.26 1.02
CA ALA A 30 -17.84 -3.69 0.90
C ALA A 30 -18.84 -4.67 0.27
N MET A 31 -18.45 -5.41 -0.76
CA MET A 31 -19.27 -6.46 -1.37
C MET A 31 -19.55 -7.60 -0.39
N ARG A 32 -18.55 -8.01 0.42
CA ARG A 32 -18.74 -8.97 1.53
C ARG A 32 -19.75 -8.49 2.56
N GLN A 33 -19.90 -7.18 2.73
CA GLN A 33 -20.91 -6.55 3.61
C GLN A 33 -22.28 -6.37 2.93
N GLY A 34 -22.40 -6.71 1.65
CA GLY A 34 -23.64 -6.70 0.87
C GLY A 34 -23.79 -5.53 -0.09
N ALA A 35 -22.72 -4.76 -0.39
CA ALA A 35 -22.76 -3.81 -1.49
C ALA A 35 -22.93 -4.52 -2.83
N SER A 36 -23.86 -4.05 -3.67
CA SER A 36 -24.13 -4.63 -5.00
C SER A 36 -23.11 -4.24 -6.06
N GLU A 37 -22.42 -3.12 -5.85
CA GLU A 37 -21.47 -2.55 -6.80
C GLU A 37 -20.36 -1.75 -6.11
N GLY A 38 -19.28 -1.52 -6.84
CA GLY A 38 -18.20 -0.66 -6.42
C GLY A 38 -17.24 -0.36 -7.56
N VAL A 39 -16.72 0.86 -7.58
CA VAL A 39 -15.79 1.33 -8.62
C VAL A 39 -14.53 1.90 -8.00
N ILE A 40 -13.40 1.77 -8.69
CA ILE A 40 -12.16 2.45 -8.33
C ILE A 40 -12.08 3.69 -9.22
N ARG A 41 -12.09 4.88 -8.61
CA ARG A 41 -11.92 6.15 -9.33
C ARG A 41 -10.51 6.68 -9.18
N VAL A 42 -10.05 7.37 -10.22
CA VAL A 42 -8.84 8.18 -10.14
C VAL A 42 -9.22 9.50 -9.48
N TRP A 43 -8.61 9.78 -8.35
CA TRP A 43 -8.70 11.04 -7.63
C TRP A 43 -7.36 11.77 -7.70
N LYS A 44 -7.33 13.10 -7.69
CA LYS A 44 -6.09 13.88 -7.71
C LYS A 44 -5.88 14.58 -6.38
N PHE A 45 -4.76 14.28 -5.70
CA PHE A 45 -4.27 15.06 -4.56
C PHE A 45 -3.03 15.83 -4.97
N GLY A 46 -3.18 17.13 -5.26
CA GLY A 46 -2.08 17.92 -5.81
C GLY A 46 -1.56 17.33 -7.13
N PRO A 47 -0.24 17.16 -7.32
CA PRO A 47 0.32 16.61 -8.55
C PRO A 47 0.27 15.07 -8.64
N ILE A 48 -0.11 14.37 -7.56
CA ILE A 48 -0.05 12.91 -7.50
C ILE A 48 -1.45 12.34 -7.73
N PRO A 49 -1.69 11.58 -8.82
CA PRO A 49 -2.92 10.83 -8.97
C PRO A 49 -2.96 9.73 -7.90
N SER A 50 -4.11 9.59 -7.26
CA SER A 50 -4.42 8.60 -6.24
C SER A 50 -5.67 7.83 -6.69
N PHE A 51 -5.92 6.68 -6.10
CA PHE A 51 -7.10 5.87 -6.38
C PHE A 51 -8.00 5.88 -5.16
N VAL A 52 -9.32 5.82 -5.39
CA VAL A 52 -10.31 5.77 -4.31
C VAL A 52 -11.38 4.76 -4.67
N ALA A 53 -11.62 3.83 -3.74
CA ALA A 53 -12.74 2.92 -3.75
C ALA A 53 -14.05 3.64 -3.42
N GLU A 54 -15.01 3.58 -4.33
CA GLU A 54 -16.38 4.07 -4.14
C GLU A 54 -17.36 2.90 -4.23
N PRO A 55 -17.67 2.24 -3.08
CA PRO A 55 -18.71 1.23 -3.02
C PRO A 55 -20.11 1.86 -2.86
N GLY A 56 -21.15 1.13 -3.26
CA GLY A 56 -22.54 1.59 -3.12
C GLY A 56 -23.01 1.75 -1.67
N GLU A 57 -22.62 0.83 -0.77
CA GLU A 57 -22.96 0.90 0.66
C GLU A 57 -21.81 0.34 1.52
N ILE A 58 -21.59 0.92 2.71
CA ILE A 58 -20.62 0.42 3.71
C ILE A 58 -21.32 0.30 5.06
N LYS A 59 -21.54 -0.94 5.52
CA LYS A 59 -22.19 -1.21 6.82
C LYS A 59 -21.18 -1.16 7.96
N ASN A 60 -20.02 -1.77 7.78
CA ASN A 60 -18.93 -1.79 8.75
C ASN A 60 -17.75 -0.95 8.25
N LYS A 61 -17.77 0.33 8.62
CA LYS A 61 -16.74 1.32 8.26
C LYS A 61 -15.35 0.97 8.79
N PHE A 62 -15.26 0.31 9.96
CA PHE A 62 -13.98 -0.09 10.53
C PHE A 62 -13.34 -1.19 9.70
N MET A 63 -14.08 -2.26 9.41
CA MET A 63 -13.57 -3.36 8.58
C MET A 63 -13.27 -2.91 7.16
N PHE A 64 -14.10 -2.04 6.59
CA PHE A 64 -13.80 -1.41 5.31
C PHE A 64 -12.45 -0.69 5.38
N GLY A 65 -12.28 0.28 6.28
CA GLY A 65 -11.00 1.01 6.39
C GLY A 65 -9.80 0.12 6.71
N LEU A 66 -9.98 -0.99 7.44
CA LEU A 66 -8.90 -1.93 7.72
C LEU A 66 -8.53 -2.77 6.49
N SER A 67 -9.52 -3.19 5.70
CA SER A 67 -9.39 -4.21 4.67
C SER A 67 -8.41 -3.86 3.55
N GLY A 68 -8.45 -2.61 3.06
CA GLY A 68 -7.57 -2.14 2.00
C GLY A 68 -6.11 -2.43 2.31
N GLY A 69 -5.62 -1.85 3.40
CA GLY A 69 -4.21 -1.98 3.77
C GLY A 69 -3.86 -3.37 4.32
N LEU A 70 -4.73 -3.97 5.12
CA LEU A 70 -4.42 -5.25 5.75
C LEU A 70 -4.33 -6.38 4.73
N TYR A 71 -5.35 -6.54 3.88
CA TYR A 71 -5.41 -7.66 2.94
C TYR A 71 -4.40 -7.52 1.81
N SER A 72 -4.23 -6.31 1.27
CA SER A 72 -3.19 -6.04 0.27
C SER A 72 -1.80 -6.20 0.87
N GLY A 73 -1.57 -5.72 2.10
CA GLY A 73 -0.30 -5.85 2.79
C GLY A 73 0.10 -7.30 3.06
N ILE A 74 -0.82 -8.15 3.49
CA ILE A 74 -0.58 -9.60 3.65
C ILE A 74 -0.26 -10.25 2.30
N THR A 75 -1.06 -9.96 1.26
CA THR A 75 -0.88 -10.54 -0.08
C THR A 75 0.50 -10.18 -0.65
N VAL A 76 0.88 -8.91 -0.55
CA VAL A 76 2.20 -8.43 -1.00
C VAL A 76 3.32 -8.99 -0.11
N GLY A 77 3.08 -9.20 1.18
CA GLY A 77 4.04 -9.83 2.09
C GLY A 77 4.42 -11.26 1.68
N ILE A 78 3.46 -12.03 1.15
CA ILE A 78 3.73 -13.36 0.59
C ILE A 78 4.69 -13.24 -0.62
N LEU A 79 4.47 -12.26 -1.50
CA LEU A 79 5.37 -12.01 -2.63
C LEU A 79 6.76 -11.57 -2.17
N ALA A 80 6.87 -10.84 -1.06
CA ALA A 80 8.15 -10.47 -0.47
C ALA A 80 8.94 -11.70 -0.01
N VAL A 81 8.28 -12.64 0.70
CA VAL A 81 8.90 -13.92 1.11
C VAL A 81 9.38 -14.70 -0.11
N ILE A 82 8.55 -14.82 -1.15
CA ILE A 82 8.93 -15.52 -2.39
C ILE A 82 10.15 -14.83 -3.03
N ALA A 83 10.13 -13.50 -3.20
CA ALA A 83 11.25 -12.78 -3.81
C ALA A 83 12.55 -12.91 -3.00
N ASN A 84 12.44 -12.96 -1.66
CA ASN A 84 13.56 -13.19 -0.77
C ASN A 84 14.17 -14.59 -0.95
N MET A 85 13.32 -15.63 -1.05
CA MET A 85 13.76 -17.02 -1.28
C MET A 85 14.53 -17.19 -2.59
N PHE A 86 14.21 -16.39 -3.63
CA PHE A 86 14.91 -16.39 -4.92
C PHE A 86 16.03 -15.35 -5.01
N HIS A 87 16.34 -14.64 -3.92
CA HIS A 87 17.37 -13.60 -3.86
C HIS A 87 17.19 -12.45 -4.87
N TYR A 88 15.95 -12.17 -5.29
CA TYR A 88 15.65 -11.04 -6.19
C TYR A 88 15.51 -9.74 -5.40
N THR A 89 16.65 -9.18 -4.98
CA THR A 89 16.73 -8.02 -4.08
C THR A 89 15.84 -6.83 -4.46
N PRO A 90 15.74 -6.38 -5.73
CA PRO A 90 14.85 -5.25 -6.08
C PRO A 90 13.36 -5.53 -5.79
N PHE A 91 12.91 -6.76 -6.05
CA PHE A 91 11.53 -7.19 -5.79
C PHE A 91 11.28 -7.43 -4.31
N ASP A 92 12.21 -8.11 -3.63
CA ASP A 92 12.19 -8.34 -2.19
C ASP A 92 12.03 -7.01 -1.42
N TYR A 93 12.88 -6.02 -1.76
CA TYR A 93 12.78 -4.68 -1.19
C TYR A 93 11.40 -4.04 -1.46
N ALA A 94 10.96 -4.00 -2.72
CA ALA A 94 9.73 -3.32 -3.09
C ALA A 94 8.51 -3.95 -2.40
N PHE A 95 8.38 -5.28 -2.43
CA PHE A 95 7.27 -5.99 -1.79
C PHE A 95 7.34 -5.84 -0.26
N THR A 96 8.50 -5.94 0.35
CA THR A 96 8.65 -5.77 1.81
C THR A 96 8.23 -4.37 2.25
N ALA A 97 8.72 -3.34 1.54
CA ALA A 97 8.42 -1.95 1.87
C ALA A 97 6.92 -1.65 1.74
N LEU A 98 6.29 -2.11 0.68
CA LEU A 98 4.86 -1.89 0.42
C LEU A 98 3.96 -2.73 1.31
N SER A 99 4.33 -3.98 1.60
CA SER A 99 3.63 -4.83 2.57
C SER A 99 3.63 -4.20 3.96
N ALA A 100 4.81 -3.82 4.47
CA ALA A 100 4.94 -3.16 5.76
C ALA A 100 4.16 -1.85 5.82
N THR A 101 4.24 -1.04 4.76
CA THR A 101 3.50 0.22 4.66
C THR A 101 2.01 -0.01 4.75
N ASN A 102 1.44 -0.91 3.93
CA ASN A 102 0.01 -1.16 3.90
C ASN A 102 -0.51 -1.78 5.21
N ILE A 103 0.24 -2.69 5.83
CA ILE A 103 -0.14 -3.26 7.14
C ILE A 103 -0.17 -2.18 8.22
N ILE A 104 0.89 -1.38 8.35
CA ILE A 104 0.97 -0.32 9.38
C ILE A 104 -0.11 0.74 9.12
N TYR A 105 -0.25 1.17 7.87
CA TYR A 105 -1.22 2.15 7.46
C TYR A 105 -2.67 1.68 7.68
N SER A 106 -2.97 0.39 7.52
CA SER A 106 -4.33 -0.15 7.67
C SER A 106 -4.96 0.20 9.03
N PHE A 107 -4.18 0.21 10.11
CA PHE A 107 -4.67 0.59 11.43
C PHE A 107 -5.02 2.07 11.54
N PHE A 108 -4.21 2.93 10.90
CA PHE A 108 -4.50 4.36 10.80
C PHE A 108 -5.76 4.59 9.95
N GLU A 109 -5.86 3.93 8.80
CA GLU A 109 -7.01 4.03 7.90
C GLU A 109 -8.31 3.58 8.59
N ALA A 110 -8.32 2.40 9.20
CA ALA A 110 -9.45 1.87 9.96
C ALA A 110 -9.96 2.84 11.03
N ARG A 111 -9.05 3.60 11.65
CA ARG A 111 -9.38 4.54 12.72
C ARG A 111 -9.83 5.91 12.23
N TYR A 112 -9.33 6.40 11.10
CA TYR A 112 -9.43 7.82 10.72
C TYR A 112 -10.07 8.09 9.36
N LEU A 113 -10.22 7.09 8.48
CA LEU A 113 -10.74 7.28 7.11
C LEU A 113 -12.07 8.07 7.06
N PHE A 114 -12.99 7.75 7.96
CA PHE A 114 -14.31 8.39 8.04
C PHE A 114 -14.46 9.38 9.19
N ARG A 115 -13.37 9.69 9.91
CA ARG A 115 -13.41 10.49 11.15
C ARG A 115 -12.53 11.74 11.10
N MET A 116 -11.74 11.89 10.04
CA MET A 116 -10.82 13.00 9.85
C MET A 116 -11.12 13.71 8.54
N GLU A 117 -10.91 15.02 8.52
CA GLU A 117 -10.94 15.81 7.29
C GLU A 117 -9.93 15.26 6.27
N ARG A 118 -10.37 15.10 5.02
CA ARG A 118 -9.59 14.43 3.97
C ARG A 118 -8.20 15.04 3.78
N SER A 119 -8.06 16.37 3.83
CA SER A 119 -6.77 17.06 3.67
C SER A 119 -5.76 16.66 4.74
N LYS A 120 -6.17 16.67 6.01
CA LYS A 120 -5.32 16.27 7.15
C LYS A 120 -5.01 14.78 7.11
N TYR A 121 -6.00 13.97 6.74
CA TYR A 121 -5.84 12.54 6.54
C TYR A 121 -4.77 12.23 5.50
N MET A 122 -4.79 12.91 4.34
CA MET A 122 -3.80 12.69 3.28
C MET A 122 -2.39 13.08 3.70
N ILE A 123 -2.23 14.16 4.48
CA ILE A 123 -0.90 14.55 4.99
C ILE A 123 -0.32 13.42 5.86
N ILE A 124 -1.09 12.92 6.83
CA ILE A 124 -0.63 11.85 7.73
C ILE A 124 -0.41 10.55 6.96
N HIS A 125 -1.29 10.23 6.00
CA HIS A 125 -1.11 9.11 5.08
C HIS A 125 0.28 9.15 4.44
N TYR A 126 0.64 10.26 3.78
CA TYR A 126 1.95 10.34 3.11
C TYR A 126 3.12 10.32 4.09
N LEU A 127 2.98 10.90 5.28
CA LEU A 127 4.01 10.83 6.32
C LEU A 127 4.26 9.39 6.79
N ILE A 128 3.21 8.58 6.98
CA ILE A 128 3.35 7.15 7.32
C ILE A 128 4.09 6.42 6.20
N TYR A 129 3.69 6.65 4.94
CA TYR A 129 4.33 6.02 3.79
C TYR A 129 5.82 6.36 3.70
N ILE A 130 6.17 7.65 3.80
CA ILE A 130 7.58 8.09 3.76
C ILE A 130 8.38 7.49 4.91
N ALA A 131 7.83 7.50 6.13
CA ALA A 131 8.51 6.98 7.31
C ALA A 131 8.80 5.48 7.20
N VAL A 132 7.81 4.67 6.82
CA VAL A 132 7.98 3.21 6.68
C VAL A 132 8.94 2.90 5.53
N MET A 133 8.79 3.55 4.38
CA MET A 133 9.69 3.36 3.23
C MET A 133 11.14 3.71 3.60
N ALA A 134 11.38 4.78 4.35
CA ALA A 134 12.72 5.16 4.81
C ALA A 134 13.32 4.10 5.76
N ILE A 135 12.53 3.60 6.70
CA ILE A 135 12.97 2.54 7.64
C ILE A 135 13.34 1.27 6.86
N VAL A 136 12.49 0.80 5.97
CA VAL A 136 12.77 -0.41 5.18
C VAL A 136 13.97 -0.20 4.25
N THR A 137 14.10 0.99 3.64
CA THR A 137 15.28 1.34 2.83
C THR A 137 16.57 1.25 3.65
N ALA A 138 16.55 1.72 4.90
CA ALA A 138 17.72 1.64 5.78
C ALA A 138 18.15 0.18 6.03
N PHE A 139 17.19 -0.73 6.25
CA PHE A 139 17.47 -2.17 6.41
C PHE A 139 18.01 -2.81 5.12
N TYR A 140 17.55 -2.37 3.96
CA TYR A 140 17.98 -2.91 2.66
C TYR A 140 19.20 -2.20 2.06
N TRP A 141 19.68 -1.12 2.67
CA TRP A 141 20.69 -0.22 2.07
C TRP A 141 21.93 -0.96 1.58
N ARG A 142 22.50 -1.86 2.40
CA ARG A 142 23.70 -2.63 2.03
C ARG A 142 23.47 -3.51 0.80
N ARG A 143 22.31 -4.17 0.72
CA ARG A 143 21.93 -5.03 -0.42
C ARG A 143 21.64 -4.20 -1.68
N LEU A 144 21.02 -3.03 -1.54
CA LEU A 144 20.72 -2.12 -2.65
C LEU A 144 21.98 -1.43 -3.20
N ALA A 145 22.92 -1.09 -2.32
CA ALA A 145 24.21 -0.49 -2.67
C ALA A 145 25.19 -1.50 -3.33
N GLY A 146 24.90 -2.80 -3.25
CA GLY A 146 25.75 -3.88 -3.79
C GLY A 146 26.95 -4.21 -2.90
N TRP A 147 26.79 -4.08 -1.57
CA TRP A 147 27.85 -4.36 -0.59
C TRP A 147 27.85 -5.82 -0.09
N LEU A 148 27.00 -6.65 -0.69
CA LEU A 148 26.86 -8.10 -0.55
C LEU A 148 26.35 -8.65 -1.89
#